data_AF-A0A356EPA9-F1
#
_entry.id   AF-A0A356EPA9-F1
#
_cell.length_a   1.000
_cell.length_b   1.000
_cell.length_c   1.000
_cell.angle_alpha   90.00
_cell.angle_beta   90.00
_cell.angle_gamma   90.00
#
_symmetry.space_group_name_H-M   'P 1'
#
loop_
_entity.id
_entity.type
_entity.pdbx_description
1 polymer ?
#
loop_
_entity_poly.entity_id
_entity_poly.type
_entity_poly.pdbx_seq_one_letter_code
_entity_poly.pdbx_strand_id
1 'polypeptide(L)'
;MKTILMTWLVLVALLGLSTAAAASPVVIGSATYSGNDYNLIYEDARGLVWLDYAHAGSWQNQLTWASTLGGSLTVNLDPLYETEINWSTGWRLPNSTRDTGYNITASEMGYLYYVSLGNVQGLGLQNTGPFTHLQAVNHWSNEVSSKYSGQFHAMFFAFNIGYQGEALKTEVFPALAVHPGIVTVFHPPGDTDGDGIVNDADAKTLAANWGQAGGWAEGDFNKDGVINALDAAILAANWGPGMPTEQASSATAVPEPGVLAMLTCFGLLASGRLRRSTRG
;
A
#
# COMPACT_ATOMS: atom_id res chain seq x y z
N MET A 1 -72.33 -18.42 -5.55
CA MET A 1 -71.45 -18.50 -6.74
C MET A 1 -70.62 -17.22 -6.81
N LYS A 2 -69.28 -17.35 -6.79
CA LYS A 2 -68.25 -16.32 -7.10
C LYS A 2 -68.23 -15.15 -6.08
N THR A 3 -67.20 -14.95 -5.27
CA THR A 3 -65.80 -14.73 -5.67
C THR A 3 -64.84 -14.98 -4.49
N ILE A 4 -64.03 -16.03 -4.62
CA ILE A 4 -62.72 -16.18 -3.99
C ILE A 4 -61.74 -15.48 -4.94
N LEU A 5 -61.07 -14.40 -4.51
CA LEU A 5 -59.78 -13.85 -4.97
C LEU A 5 -59.74 -12.35 -4.66
N MET A 6 -59.01 -11.94 -3.61
CA MET A 6 -58.17 -10.72 -3.68
C MET A 6 -57.19 -10.71 -2.51
N THR A 7 -56.35 -11.74 -2.45
CA THR A 7 -55.04 -11.69 -1.78
C THR A 7 -53.98 -11.35 -2.82
N TRP A 8 -52.90 -10.70 -2.36
CA TRP A 8 -51.68 -10.31 -3.09
C TRP A 8 -51.70 -8.94 -3.76
N LEU A 9 -51.68 -7.88 -2.94
CA LEU A 9 -51.00 -6.66 -3.33
C LEU A 9 -49.49 -6.89 -3.15
N VAL A 10 -48.79 -6.71 -4.25
CA VAL A 10 -47.38 -6.99 -4.49
C VAL A 10 -46.50 -6.09 -3.60
N LEU A 11 -46.10 -6.60 -2.43
CA LEU A 11 -44.92 -6.13 -1.71
C LEU A 11 -43.71 -6.86 -2.32
N VAL A 12 -43.25 -6.41 -3.50
CA VAL A 12 -41.99 -6.91 -4.06
C VAL A 12 -40.88 -6.47 -3.12
N ALA A 13 -40.32 -7.49 -2.49
CA ALA A 13 -39.12 -7.47 -1.69
C ALA A 13 -38.05 -6.56 -2.31
N LEU A 14 -37.75 -5.46 -1.62
CA LEU A 14 -36.44 -4.82 -1.69
C LEU A 14 -35.46 -5.72 -0.89
N LEU A 15 -35.23 -6.93 -1.39
CA LEU A 15 -34.03 -7.70 -1.05
C LEU A 15 -32.89 -7.01 -1.81
N GLY A 16 -32.44 -5.88 -1.27
CA GLY A 16 -31.09 -5.42 -1.54
C GLY A 16 -30.18 -6.54 -1.08
N LEU A 17 -29.72 -7.35 -2.04
CA LEU A 17 -28.56 -8.20 -1.88
C LEU A 17 -27.44 -7.28 -1.37
N SER A 18 -27.22 -7.27 -0.06
CA SER A 18 -25.96 -6.83 0.49
C SER A 18 -24.95 -7.87 0.03
N THR A 19 -24.43 -7.69 -1.19
CA THR A 19 -23.11 -8.21 -1.49
C THR A 19 -22.22 -7.70 -0.36
N ALA A 20 -21.46 -8.60 0.27
CA ALA A 20 -20.44 -8.20 1.23
C ALA A 20 -19.75 -6.95 0.68
N ALA A 21 -19.73 -5.86 1.46
CA ALA A 21 -19.04 -4.66 1.06
C ALA A 21 -17.61 -5.09 0.71
N ALA A 22 -17.24 -5.02 -0.58
CA ALA A 22 -15.86 -5.21 -0.95
C ALA A 22 -15.07 -4.21 -0.13
N ALA A 23 -13.98 -4.66 0.50
CA ALA A 23 -13.13 -3.78 1.30
C ALA A 23 -12.80 -2.55 0.46
N SER A 24 -13.12 -1.37 0.98
CA SER A 24 -12.87 -0.11 0.27
C SER A 24 -11.37 0.03 0.03
N PRO A 25 -10.94 0.59 -1.11
CA PRO A 25 -9.52 0.82 -1.36
C PRO A 25 -8.90 1.65 -0.24
N VAL A 26 -7.66 1.34 0.15
CA VAL A 26 -6.95 1.99 1.25
C VAL A 26 -5.65 2.62 0.78
N VAL A 27 -5.28 3.76 1.34
CA VAL A 27 -3.96 4.38 1.08
C VAL A 27 -2.91 3.57 1.83
N ILE A 28 -1.86 3.12 1.13
CA ILE A 28 -0.77 2.31 1.67
C ILE A 28 0.59 3.03 1.68
N GLY A 29 0.59 4.32 1.31
CA GLY A 29 1.78 5.13 1.16
C GLY A 29 1.66 6.08 -0.01
N SER A 30 2.80 6.54 -0.51
CA SER A 30 2.88 7.44 -1.66
C SER A 30 3.92 6.99 -2.69
N ALA A 31 3.81 7.54 -3.89
CA ALA A 31 4.83 7.48 -4.91
C ALA A 31 5.17 8.90 -5.39
N THR A 32 6.43 9.28 -5.28
CA THR A 32 6.93 10.53 -5.83
C THR A 32 7.13 10.37 -7.34
N TYR A 33 6.47 11.22 -8.13
CA TYR A 33 6.60 11.27 -9.58
C TYR A 33 6.74 12.72 -10.05
N SER A 34 7.79 12.99 -10.82
CA SER A 34 8.08 14.35 -11.33
C SER A 34 8.04 15.44 -10.26
N GLY A 35 8.52 15.12 -9.04
CA GLY A 35 8.62 16.05 -7.91
C GLY A 35 7.33 16.27 -7.11
N ASN A 36 6.26 15.52 -7.38
CA ASN A 36 5.02 15.54 -6.60
C ASN A 36 4.72 14.16 -6.03
N ASP A 37 4.07 14.11 -4.88
CA ASP A 37 3.66 12.87 -4.23
C ASP A 37 2.21 12.54 -4.57
N TYR A 38 1.97 11.29 -4.94
CA TYR A 38 0.64 10.75 -5.23
C TYR A 38 0.37 9.54 -4.35
N ASN A 39 -0.89 9.32 -3.98
CA ASN A 39 -1.25 8.17 -3.15
C ASN A 39 -0.98 6.86 -3.90
N LEU A 40 -0.44 5.87 -3.17
CA LEU A 40 -0.55 4.47 -3.55
C LEU A 40 -1.76 3.87 -2.84
N ILE A 41 -2.68 3.33 -3.61
CA ILE A 41 -3.99 2.90 -3.09
C ILE A 41 -4.15 1.40 -3.37
N TYR A 42 -4.27 0.59 -2.33
CA TYR A 42 -4.46 -0.84 -2.46
C TYR A 42 -5.95 -1.22 -2.52
N GLU A 43 -6.30 -2.07 -3.48
CA GLU A 43 -7.58 -2.72 -3.62
C GLU A 43 -7.40 -4.24 -3.43
N ASP A 44 -7.65 -4.71 -2.21
CA ASP A 44 -7.48 -6.11 -1.80
C ASP A 44 -8.27 -7.09 -2.67
N ALA A 45 -9.54 -6.75 -2.97
CA ALA A 45 -10.45 -7.61 -3.74
C ALA A 45 -9.92 -8.02 -5.12
N ARG A 46 -8.92 -7.30 -5.66
CA ARG A 46 -8.26 -7.62 -6.94
C ARG A 46 -6.75 -7.78 -6.84
N GLY A 47 -6.15 -7.57 -5.67
CA GLY A 47 -4.70 -7.55 -5.51
C GLY A 47 -4.03 -6.50 -6.42
N LEU A 48 -4.58 -5.28 -6.42
CA LEU A 48 -4.09 -4.18 -7.26
C LEU A 48 -3.70 -2.98 -6.40
N VAL A 49 -2.55 -2.40 -6.71
CA VAL A 49 -2.14 -1.09 -6.22
C VAL A 49 -2.33 -0.08 -7.34
N TRP A 50 -3.13 0.95 -7.08
CA TRP A 50 -3.37 2.07 -7.97
C TRP A 50 -2.40 3.21 -7.64
N LEU A 51 -1.83 3.82 -8.68
CA LEU A 51 -1.22 5.13 -8.57
C LEU A 51 -2.31 6.19 -8.73
N ASP A 52 -2.52 7.05 -7.73
CA ASP A 52 -3.47 8.17 -7.77
C ASP A 52 -2.94 9.34 -8.61
N TYR A 53 -2.65 9.05 -9.88
CA TYR A 53 -2.19 9.99 -10.88
C TYR A 53 -2.64 9.52 -12.27
N ALA A 54 -3.07 10.48 -13.09
CA ALA A 54 -3.51 10.25 -14.45
C ALA A 54 -2.64 11.00 -15.45
N HIS A 55 -2.12 10.29 -16.45
CA HIS A 55 -1.32 10.88 -17.53
C HIS A 55 -2.10 10.88 -18.84
N ALA A 56 -2.09 12.00 -19.58
CA ALA A 56 -2.89 12.18 -20.81
C ALA A 56 -2.09 11.98 -22.09
N GLY A 57 -2.70 11.32 -23.08
CA GLY A 57 -2.03 11.03 -24.37
C GLY A 57 -2.77 9.99 -25.21
N SER A 58 -2.17 9.67 -26.35
CA SER A 58 -2.65 8.57 -27.20
C SER A 58 -2.49 7.22 -26.49
N TRP A 59 -3.28 6.22 -26.90
CA TRP A 59 -3.27 4.90 -26.25
C TRP A 59 -1.87 4.28 -26.22
N GLN A 60 -1.14 4.35 -27.33
CA GLN A 60 0.21 3.81 -27.40
C GLN A 60 1.19 4.56 -26.49
N ASN A 61 1.06 5.88 -26.39
CA ASN A 61 1.89 6.68 -25.48
C ASN A 61 1.59 6.34 -24.02
N GLN A 62 0.35 5.99 -23.68
CA GLN A 62 -0.01 5.58 -22.32
C GLN A 62 0.58 4.22 -21.93
N LEU A 63 0.58 3.25 -22.85
CA LEU A 63 1.26 1.97 -22.62
C LEU A 63 2.76 2.18 -22.36
N THR A 64 3.41 3.02 -23.18
CA THR A 64 4.82 3.38 -22.98
C THR A 64 5.02 4.09 -21.65
N TRP A 65 4.23 5.10 -21.33
CA TRP A 65 4.29 5.83 -20.06
C TRP A 65 4.22 4.88 -18.87
N ALA A 66 3.20 4.03 -18.79
CA ALA A 66 3.03 3.12 -17.66
C ALA A 66 4.22 2.15 -17.53
N SER A 67 4.75 1.64 -18.64
CA SER A 67 5.92 0.75 -18.62
C SER A 67 7.20 1.40 -18.10
N THR A 68 7.29 2.74 -18.11
CA THR A 68 8.47 3.48 -17.63
C THR A 68 8.39 3.89 -16.15
N LEU A 69 7.21 3.74 -15.53
CA LEU A 69 6.97 4.20 -14.16
C LEU A 69 7.90 3.53 -13.15
N GLY A 70 8.24 2.26 -13.34
CA GLY A 70 9.12 1.56 -12.40
C GLY A 70 10.52 2.16 -12.26
N GLY A 71 11.04 2.83 -13.30
CA GLY A 71 12.30 3.58 -13.23
C GLY A 71 12.14 5.06 -12.86
N SER A 72 10.90 5.54 -12.73
CA SER A 72 10.58 6.97 -12.58
C SER A 72 9.91 7.31 -11.24
N LEU A 73 9.35 6.31 -10.56
CA LEU A 73 8.69 6.46 -9.27
C LEU A 73 9.67 6.19 -8.14
N THR A 74 9.60 7.02 -7.10
CA THR A 74 10.13 6.68 -5.78
C THR A 74 8.95 6.28 -4.90
N VAL A 75 8.85 5.00 -4.55
CA VAL A 75 7.78 4.47 -3.70
C VAL A 75 8.16 4.62 -2.23
N ASN A 76 7.26 5.22 -1.45
CA ASN A 76 7.36 5.39 0.00
C ASN A 76 6.14 4.73 0.64
N LEU A 77 6.25 3.44 0.98
CA LEU A 77 5.18 2.74 1.68
C LEU A 77 5.07 3.23 3.12
N ASP A 78 3.85 3.30 3.63
CA ASP A 78 3.61 3.45 5.06
C ASP A 78 4.17 2.20 5.77
N PRO A 79 4.98 2.36 6.82
CA PRO A 79 5.55 1.25 7.59
C PRO A 79 4.55 0.22 8.13
N LEU A 80 3.27 0.59 8.21
CA LEU A 80 2.17 -0.33 8.53
C LEU A 80 2.00 -1.45 7.49
N TYR A 81 2.46 -1.27 6.26
CA TYR A 81 2.23 -2.22 5.18
C TYR A 81 3.52 -2.89 4.69
N GLU A 82 3.42 -4.18 4.40
CA GLU A 82 4.48 -4.98 3.78
C GLU A 82 4.04 -5.59 2.45
N THR A 83 5.00 -5.84 1.56
CA THR A 83 4.72 -6.41 0.25
C THR A 83 5.96 -7.01 -0.41
N GLU A 84 5.76 -8.01 -1.26
CA GLU A 84 6.79 -8.57 -2.16
C GLU A 84 6.81 -7.88 -3.54
N ILE A 85 6.04 -6.80 -3.74
CA ILE A 85 5.97 -6.09 -5.00
C ILE A 85 7.36 -5.55 -5.39
N ASN A 86 7.81 -5.91 -6.59
CA ASN A 86 8.95 -5.26 -7.23
C ASN A 86 8.49 -3.98 -7.96
N TRP A 87 8.53 -2.86 -7.25
CA TRP A 87 8.12 -1.54 -7.73
C TRP A 87 8.86 -1.02 -8.97
N SER A 88 10.01 -1.62 -9.32
CA SER A 88 10.82 -1.20 -10.48
C SER A 88 10.28 -1.71 -11.83
N THR A 89 9.28 -2.58 -11.82
CA THR A 89 8.68 -3.17 -13.03
C THR A 89 7.15 -3.28 -12.85
N GLY A 90 6.45 -3.99 -13.74
CA GLY A 90 5.06 -4.43 -13.51
C GLY A 90 3.95 -3.37 -13.66
N TRP A 91 4.28 -2.09 -13.67
CA TRP A 91 3.31 -1.01 -13.92
C TRP A 91 2.69 -1.10 -15.32
N ARG A 92 1.36 -0.97 -15.36
CA ARG A 92 0.57 -1.07 -16.59
C ARG A 92 -0.72 -0.24 -16.49
N LEU A 93 -1.39 -0.06 -17.63
CA LEU A 93 -2.78 0.40 -17.63
C LEU A 93 -3.70 -0.64 -16.98
N PRO A 94 -4.86 -0.21 -16.44
CA PRO A 94 -5.88 -1.14 -15.97
C PRO A 94 -6.40 -2.02 -17.11
N ASN A 95 -6.57 -3.31 -16.85
CA ASN A 95 -7.14 -4.26 -17.80
C ASN A 95 -8.66 -4.10 -17.89
N SER A 96 -9.21 -4.38 -19.07
CA SER A 96 -10.65 -4.44 -19.29
C SER A 96 -11.04 -5.73 -20.00
N THR A 97 -12.34 -6.03 -20.02
CA THR A 97 -12.88 -6.95 -21.03
C THR A 97 -13.00 -6.22 -22.38
N ARG A 98 -13.45 -6.93 -23.40
CA ARG A 98 -13.76 -6.35 -24.72
C ARG A 98 -15.25 -6.05 -24.91
N ASP A 99 -16.03 -6.15 -23.83
CA ASP A 99 -17.44 -5.80 -23.84
C ASP A 99 -17.61 -4.28 -23.82
N THR A 100 -18.75 -3.77 -24.26
CA THR A 100 -19.08 -2.34 -24.14
C THR A 100 -20.40 -2.20 -23.43
N GLY A 101 -20.56 -1.14 -22.64
CA GLY A 101 -21.75 -0.95 -21.82
C GLY A 101 -21.48 -0.44 -20.42
N TYR A 102 -22.55 -0.40 -19.63
CA TYR A 102 -22.50 -0.11 -18.20
C TYR A 102 -22.30 -1.38 -17.39
N ASN A 103 -21.93 -1.23 -16.12
CA ASN A 103 -21.82 -2.32 -15.14
C ASN A 103 -20.87 -3.47 -15.54
N ILE A 104 -19.80 -3.17 -16.31
CA ILE A 104 -18.77 -4.14 -16.69
C ILE A 104 -17.75 -4.29 -15.55
N THR A 105 -18.15 -4.94 -14.46
CA THR A 105 -17.33 -5.13 -13.24
C THR A 105 -16.22 -6.18 -13.39
N ALA A 106 -16.19 -6.90 -14.51
CA ALA A 106 -15.06 -7.75 -14.84
C ALA A 106 -13.79 -6.94 -15.22
N SER A 107 -13.98 -5.70 -15.71
CA SER A 107 -12.88 -4.76 -15.94
C SER A 107 -12.38 -4.16 -14.63
N GLU A 108 -11.09 -3.79 -14.55
CA GLU A 108 -10.52 -3.22 -13.32
C GLU A 108 -11.10 -1.84 -13.02
N MET A 109 -11.24 -0.96 -14.02
CA MET A 109 -11.87 0.36 -13.81
C MET A 109 -13.38 0.28 -13.59
N GLY A 110 -14.08 -0.67 -14.20
CA GLY A 110 -15.48 -0.91 -13.92
C GLY A 110 -15.71 -1.47 -12.52
N TYR A 111 -14.85 -2.36 -12.05
CA TYR A 111 -14.87 -2.83 -10.66
C TYR A 111 -14.62 -1.68 -9.68
N LEU A 112 -13.57 -0.88 -9.91
CA LEU A 112 -13.28 0.31 -9.12
C LEU A 112 -14.49 1.24 -9.02
N TYR A 113 -15.09 1.60 -10.17
CA TYR A 113 -16.22 2.53 -10.22
C TYR A 113 -17.46 1.99 -9.50
N TYR A 114 -17.91 0.79 -9.86
CA TYR A 114 -19.22 0.26 -9.43
C TYR A 114 -19.16 -0.44 -8.08
N VAL A 115 -18.09 -1.18 -7.81
CA VAL A 115 -18.01 -2.05 -6.63
C VAL A 115 -17.22 -1.36 -5.53
N SER A 116 -15.98 -0.96 -5.81
CA SER A 116 -15.07 -0.43 -4.78
C SER A 116 -15.48 0.97 -4.31
N LEU A 117 -15.89 1.83 -5.23
CA LEU A 117 -16.34 3.19 -4.94
C LEU A 117 -17.88 3.31 -4.83
N GLY A 118 -18.63 2.28 -5.23
CA GLY A 118 -20.10 2.28 -5.13
C GLY A 118 -20.79 3.33 -5.99
N ASN A 119 -20.17 3.81 -7.07
CA ASN A 119 -20.80 4.76 -7.97
C ASN A 119 -21.90 4.09 -8.80
N VAL A 120 -22.87 4.90 -9.22
CA VAL A 120 -24.04 4.44 -9.97
C VAL A 120 -23.92 4.88 -11.44
N GLN A 121 -24.35 4.02 -12.35
CA GLN A 121 -24.35 4.32 -13.79
C GLN A 121 -25.12 5.62 -14.08
N GLY A 122 -24.57 6.46 -14.97
CA GLY A 122 -25.21 7.70 -15.41
C GLY A 122 -25.27 8.82 -14.37
N LEU A 123 -24.87 8.60 -13.11
CA LEU A 123 -24.81 9.63 -12.06
C LEU A 123 -23.40 10.24 -11.92
N GLY A 124 -22.44 9.73 -12.67
CA GLY A 124 -21.04 10.16 -12.63
C GLY A 124 -20.29 9.76 -11.37
N LEU A 125 -19.06 10.27 -11.27
CA LEU A 125 -18.13 9.97 -10.19
C LEU A 125 -18.50 10.74 -8.92
N GLN A 126 -19.46 10.20 -8.15
CA GLN A 126 -19.96 10.79 -6.90
C GLN A 126 -19.09 10.43 -5.69
N ASN A 127 -18.41 9.29 -5.75
CA ASN A 127 -17.50 8.82 -4.73
C ASN A 127 -16.14 8.49 -5.36
N THR A 128 -15.09 9.11 -4.85
CA THR A 128 -13.70 8.84 -5.25
C THR A 128 -12.93 8.03 -4.21
N GLY A 129 -13.52 7.77 -3.04
CA GLY A 129 -12.83 7.09 -1.95
C GLY A 129 -11.50 7.78 -1.62
N PRO A 130 -10.38 7.04 -1.51
CA PRO A 130 -9.07 7.62 -1.24
C PRO A 130 -8.41 8.33 -2.44
N PHE A 131 -9.01 8.28 -3.63
CA PHE A 131 -8.45 8.92 -4.82
C PHE A 131 -8.71 10.43 -4.77
N THR A 132 -7.64 11.20 -4.84
CA THR A 132 -7.65 12.67 -4.84
C THR A 132 -7.41 13.24 -6.24
N HIS A 133 -6.92 12.43 -7.18
CA HIS A 133 -6.62 12.83 -8.55
C HIS A 133 -7.41 12.05 -9.61
N LEU A 134 -8.37 11.20 -9.20
CA LEU A 134 -9.26 10.51 -10.13
C LEU A 134 -10.21 11.48 -10.85
N GLN A 135 -10.12 11.53 -12.18
CA GLN A 135 -10.88 12.47 -13.00
C GLN A 135 -12.16 11.84 -13.56
N ALA A 136 -13.26 12.59 -13.56
CA ALA A 136 -14.51 12.19 -14.20
C ALA A 136 -14.47 12.37 -15.73
N VAL A 137 -13.59 11.63 -16.41
CA VAL A 137 -13.40 11.65 -17.87
C VAL A 137 -13.11 10.25 -18.40
N ASN A 138 -12.97 10.11 -19.72
CA ASN A 138 -12.56 8.86 -20.35
C ASN A 138 -11.12 8.53 -19.95
N HIS A 139 -10.88 7.30 -19.52
CA HIS A 139 -9.54 6.77 -19.23
C HIS A 139 -9.22 5.58 -20.11
N TRP A 140 -8.02 5.56 -20.69
CA TRP A 140 -7.55 4.40 -21.45
C TRP A 140 -7.40 3.18 -20.53
N SER A 141 -7.77 2.02 -21.07
CA SER A 141 -7.44 0.71 -20.50
C SER A 141 -6.38 0.01 -21.36
N ASN A 142 -5.84 -1.09 -20.87
CA ASN A 142 -4.78 -1.86 -21.52
C ASN A 142 -5.26 -2.67 -22.74
N GLU A 143 -6.57 -2.79 -22.96
CA GLU A 143 -7.13 -3.73 -23.94
C GLU A 143 -7.45 -3.07 -25.30
N VAL A 144 -7.21 -3.80 -26.38
CA VAL A 144 -7.61 -3.39 -27.74
C VAL A 144 -9.07 -3.75 -28.04
N SER A 145 -9.71 -3.02 -28.97
CA SER A 145 -11.08 -3.34 -29.41
C SER A 145 -11.17 -4.68 -30.13
N SER A 146 -12.23 -5.45 -29.86
CA SER A 146 -12.61 -6.65 -30.64
C SER A 146 -13.36 -6.31 -31.93
N LYS A 147 -14.07 -5.18 -31.98
CA LYS A 147 -15.08 -4.89 -33.02
C LYS A 147 -14.51 -4.26 -34.28
N TYR A 148 -13.42 -3.50 -34.17
CA TYR A 148 -12.73 -2.82 -35.28
C TYR A 148 -11.30 -3.36 -35.49
N SER A 149 -11.16 -4.69 -35.44
CA SER A 149 -9.93 -5.46 -35.63
C SER A 149 -8.75 -5.12 -34.70
N GLY A 150 -8.98 -4.35 -33.63
CA GLY A 150 -7.96 -3.96 -32.65
C GLY A 150 -6.83 -3.09 -33.21
N GLN A 151 -6.80 -2.84 -34.52
CA GLN A 151 -5.74 -2.10 -35.19
C GLN A 151 -5.81 -0.62 -34.81
N PHE A 152 -7.00 -0.02 -34.90
CA PHE A 152 -7.19 1.42 -34.73
C PHE A 152 -7.86 1.82 -33.41
N HIS A 153 -8.55 0.90 -32.74
CA HIS A 153 -9.34 1.22 -31.54
C HIS A 153 -8.83 0.49 -30.30
N ALA A 154 -8.99 1.14 -29.15
CA ALA A 154 -8.73 0.58 -27.83
C ALA A 154 -9.90 0.82 -26.88
N MET A 155 -9.92 0.06 -25.78
CA MET A 155 -10.95 0.15 -24.75
C MET A 155 -10.66 1.32 -23.81
N PHE A 156 -11.72 2.05 -23.44
CA PHE A 156 -11.67 3.09 -22.41
C PHE A 156 -12.79 2.89 -21.39
N PHE A 157 -12.64 3.50 -20.22
CA PHE A 157 -13.70 3.62 -19.22
C PHE A 157 -14.02 5.09 -18.95
N ALA A 158 -15.30 5.46 -19.05
CA ALA A 158 -15.80 6.82 -18.81
C ALA A 158 -16.25 7.00 -17.36
N PHE A 159 -15.42 7.61 -16.53
CA PHE A 159 -15.76 7.86 -15.12
C PHE A 159 -16.89 8.90 -14.93
N ASN A 160 -17.19 9.74 -15.92
CA ASN A 160 -18.32 10.68 -15.86
C ASN A 160 -19.70 10.01 -15.94
N ILE A 161 -19.77 8.76 -16.41
CA ILE A 161 -21.05 8.04 -16.58
C ILE A 161 -21.00 6.55 -16.21
N GLY A 162 -19.81 5.99 -15.95
CA GLY A 162 -19.60 4.57 -15.66
C GLY A 162 -19.64 3.66 -16.90
N TYR A 163 -19.33 4.17 -18.09
CA TYR A 163 -19.47 3.41 -19.35
C TYR A 163 -18.13 2.87 -19.84
N GLN A 164 -18.06 1.58 -20.17
CA GLN A 164 -16.93 1.01 -20.91
C GLN A 164 -17.21 1.08 -22.42
N GLY A 165 -16.28 1.66 -23.18
CA GLY A 165 -16.44 1.91 -24.60
C GLY A 165 -15.15 1.73 -25.39
N GLU A 166 -15.23 2.11 -26.66
CA GLU A 166 -14.12 2.02 -27.60
C GLU A 166 -13.88 3.34 -28.32
N ALA A 167 -12.62 3.69 -28.55
CA ALA A 167 -12.23 4.93 -29.23
C ALA A 167 -10.96 4.72 -30.06
N LEU A 168 -10.71 5.63 -31.01
CA LEU A 168 -9.50 5.61 -31.83
C LEU A 168 -8.26 5.77 -30.94
N LYS A 169 -7.23 4.95 -31.16
CA LYS A 169 -5.96 5.00 -30.41
C LYS A 169 -5.24 6.34 -30.49
N THR A 170 -5.60 7.18 -31.46
CA THR A 170 -5.10 8.54 -31.66
C THR A 170 -5.77 9.58 -30.76
N GLU A 171 -6.92 9.26 -30.17
CA GLU A 171 -7.57 10.15 -29.19
C GLU A 171 -6.67 10.36 -27.97
N VAL A 172 -6.82 11.53 -27.35
CA VAL A 172 -6.04 11.90 -26.17
C VAL A 172 -6.92 11.75 -24.94
N PHE A 173 -6.71 10.67 -24.20
CA PHE A 173 -7.36 10.43 -22.91
C PHE A 173 -6.31 10.27 -21.81
N PRO A 174 -6.64 10.64 -20.56
CA PRO A 174 -5.87 10.20 -19.42
C PRO A 174 -5.82 8.67 -19.31
N ALA A 175 -4.85 8.15 -18.59
CA ALA A 175 -4.77 6.77 -18.15
C ALA A 175 -4.32 6.73 -16.70
N LEU A 176 -4.92 5.82 -15.93
CA LEU A 176 -4.39 5.43 -14.63
C LEU A 176 -3.30 4.37 -14.82
N ALA A 177 -2.47 4.17 -13.81
CA ALA A 177 -1.54 3.05 -13.75
C ALA A 177 -1.83 2.19 -12.53
N VAL A 178 -1.69 0.88 -12.70
CA VAL A 178 -1.81 -0.12 -11.64
C VAL A 178 -0.60 -1.03 -11.62
N HIS A 179 -0.31 -1.57 -10.43
CA HIS A 179 0.65 -2.63 -10.21
C HIS A 179 -0.06 -3.83 -9.57
N PRO A 180 0.06 -5.05 -10.13
CA PRO A 180 -0.47 -6.25 -9.49
C PRO A 180 0.40 -6.66 -8.30
N GLY A 181 -0.21 -7.07 -7.20
CA GLY A 181 0.52 -7.58 -6.05
C GLY A 181 -0.32 -7.57 -4.78
N ILE A 182 0.15 -8.32 -3.79
CA ILE A 182 -0.50 -8.40 -2.49
C ILE A 182 0.23 -7.46 -1.53
N VAL A 183 -0.56 -6.74 -0.74
CA VAL A 183 -0.09 -5.86 0.32
C VAL A 183 -0.80 -6.31 1.59
N THR A 184 -0.02 -6.55 2.65
CA THR A 184 -0.54 -7.00 3.95
C THR A 184 -0.20 -5.98 5.02
N VAL A 185 -0.98 -5.96 6.09
CA VAL A 185 -0.65 -5.19 7.28
C VAL A 185 0.47 -5.92 8.02
N PHE A 186 1.57 -5.23 8.26
CA PHE A 186 2.67 -5.72 9.08
C PHE A 186 2.25 -5.75 10.54
N HIS A 187 2.45 -6.90 11.19
CA HIS A 187 2.14 -7.11 12.61
C HIS A 187 3.46 -7.27 13.39
N PRO A 188 4.01 -6.19 13.99
CA PRO A 188 5.19 -6.31 14.83
C PRO A 188 4.93 -7.22 16.04
N PRO A 189 5.94 -7.97 16.52
CA PRO A 189 5.84 -8.63 17.82
C PRO A 189 5.49 -7.61 18.90
N GLY A 190 4.42 -7.84 19.67
CA GLY A 190 3.90 -6.82 20.59
C GLY A 190 2.52 -6.29 20.21
N ASP A 191 2.12 -6.40 18.95
CA ASP A 191 0.84 -5.93 18.43
C ASP A 191 -0.24 -7.01 18.60
N THR A 192 -1.09 -6.84 19.61
CA THR A 192 -2.13 -7.80 20.01
C THR A 192 -3.44 -7.61 19.26
N ASP A 193 -3.75 -6.38 18.84
CA ASP A 193 -5.01 -6.08 18.14
C ASP A 193 -4.85 -6.01 16.62
N GLY A 194 -3.62 -6.04 16.13
CA GLY A 194 -3.27 -6.13 14.72
C GLY A 194 -3.38 -4.81 13.98
N ASP A 195 -3.33 -3.70 14.69
CA ASP A 195 -3.37 -2.36 14.10
C ASP A 195 -2.00 -1.89 13.57
N GLY A 196 -0.96 -2.73 13.75
CA GLY A 196 0.42 -2.51 13.35
C GLY A 196 1.18 -1.50 14.20
N ILE A 197 0.62 -1.07 15.34
CA ILE A 197 1.21 -0.12 16.28
C ILE A 197 1.25 -0.74 17.67
N VAL A 198 2.44 -1.13 18.14
CA VAL A 198 2.60 -1.60 19.51
C VAL A 198 2.47 -0.43 20.48
N ASN A 199 1.39 -0.42 21.26
CA ASN A 199 1.06 0.70 22.14
C ASN A 199 0.42 0.28 23.49
N ASP A 200 -0.15 1.26 24.21
CA ASP A 200 -0.80 1.05 25.50
C ASP A 200 -2.00 0.09 25.43
N ALA A 201 -2.68 -0.01 24.28
CA ALA A 201 -3.75 -0.97 24.05
C ALA A 201 -3.21 -2.40 24.16
N ASP A 202 -2.09 -2.68 23.51
CA ASP A 202 -1.46 -4.00 23.55
C ASP A 202 -0.92 -4.35 24.91
N ALA A 203 -0.28 -3.38 25.57
CA ALA A 203 0.22 -3.56 26.92
C ALA A 203 -0.93 -3.90 27.89
N LYS A 204 -2.12 -3.33 27.69
CA LYS A 204 -3.32 -3.68 28.48
C LYS A 204 -3.80 -5.09 28.18
N THR A 205 -3.82 -5.50 26.91
CA THR A 205 -4.19 -6.87 26.52
C THR A 205 -3.25 -7.89 27.15
N LEU A 206 -1.94 -7.69 27.03
CA LEU A 206 -0.92 -8.54 27.65
C LEU A 206 -1.10 -8.59 29.18
N ALA A 207 -1.30 -7.43 29.83
CA ALA A 207 -1.50 -7.37 31.28
C ALA A 207 -2.78 -8.07 31.74
N ALA A 208 -3.85 -8.03 30.95
CA ALA A 208 -5.11 -8.70 31.25
C ALA A 208 -4.98 -10.23 31.21
N ASN A 209 -4.06 -10.76 30.42
CA ASN A 209 -3.82 -12.19 30.24
C ASN A 209 -2.59 -12.70 31.00
N TRP A 210 -2.01 -11.91 31.90
CA TRP A 210 -0.77 -12.24 32.60
C TRP A 210 -0.83 -13.59 33.33
N GLY A 211 0.19 -14.43 33.10
CA GLY A 211 0.33 -15.76 33.68
C GLY A 211 -0.69 -16.79 33.16
N GLN A 212 -1.53 -16.42 32.19
CA GLN A 212 -2.42 -17.34 31.49
C GLN A 212 -1.72 -17.94 30.27
N ALA A 213 -2.24 -19.06 29.80
CA ALA A 213 -1.94 -19.54 28.46
C ALA A 213 -2.75 -18.72 27.43
N GLY A 214 -2.16 -18.50 26.26
CA GLY A 214 -2.79 -17.75 25.18
C GLY A 214 -1.99 -17.88 23.90
N GLY A 215 -2.44 -17.20 22.85
CA GLY A 215 -1.68 -17.01 21.62
C GLY A 215 -1.22 -15.57 21.48
N TRP A 216 -0.87 -15.21 20.26
CA TRP A 216 -0.35 -13.89 19.92
C TRP A 216 -1.29 -12.75 20.33
N ALA A 217 -2.59 -12.88 20.05
CA ALA A 217 -3.60 -11.86 20.34
C ALA A 217 -3.83 -11.67 21.85
N GLU A 218 -3.49 -12.66 22.67
CA GLU A 218 -3.55 -12.55 24.12
C GLU A 218 -2.22 -12.04 24.72
N GLY A 219 -1.14 -12.04 23.94
CA GLY A 219 0.17 -11.52 24.32
C GLY A 219 1.29 -12.56 24.45
N ASP A 220 1.14 -13.79 23.92
CA ASP A 220 2.23 -14.78 23.86
C ASP A 220 3.02 -14.61 22.54
N PHE A 221 4.05 -13.76 22.59
CA PHE A 221 4.84 -13.39 21.41
C PHE A 221 6.03 -14.32 21.18
N ASN A 222 6.54 -14.96 22.23
CA ASN A 222 7.62 -15.93 22.13
C ASN A 222 7.13 -17.37 21.86
N LYS A 223 5.82 -17.60 21.94
CA LYS A 223 5.13 -18.88 21.70
C LYS A 223 5.53 -19.97 22.69
N ASP A 224 5.84 -19.59 23.93
CA ASP A 224 6.17 -20.53 25.02
C ASP A 224 4.91 -21.05 25.74
N GLY A 225 3.73 -20.52 25.40
CA GLY A 225 2.44 -20.92 25.91
C GLY A 225 2.07 -20.27 27.25
N VAL A 226 2.85 -19.31 27.76
CA VAL A 226 2.55 -18.57 29.00
C VAL A 226 2.90 -17.10 28.85
N ILE A 227 1.90 -16.24 29.00
CA ILE A 227 2.08 -14.79 28.87
C ILE A 227 2.80 -14.24 30.10
N ASN A 228 4.03 -13.74 29.92
CA ASN A 228 4.88 -13.37 31.05
C ASN A 228 5.83 -12.20 30.73
N ALA A 229 6.84 -12.01 31.59
CA ALA A 229 7.81 -10.90 31.48
C ALA A 229 8.65 -10.96 30.20
N LEU A 230 8.83 -12.14 29.59
CA LEU A 230 9.50 -12.28 28.29
C LEU A 230 8.66 -11.64 27.19
N ASP A 231 7.34 -11.84 27.18
CA ASP A 231 6.45 -11.22 26.21
C ASP A 231 6.34 -9.71 26.41
N ALA A 232 6.30 -9.25 27.66
CA ALA A 232 6.34 -7.83 27.96
C ALA A 232 7.64 -7.16 27.46
N ALA A 233 8.77 -7.88 27.52
CA ALA A 233 10.03 -7.40 26.96
C ALA A 233 10.01 -7.34 25.42
N ILE A 234 9.34 -8.29 24.76
CA ILE A 234 9.14 -8.26 23.30
C ILE A 234 8.26 -7.08 22.90
N LEU A 235 7.14 -6.87 23.59
CA LEU A 235 6.25 -5.73 23.37
C LEU A 235 7.01 -4.41 23.52
N ALA A 236 7.73 -4.25 24.64
CA ALA A 236 8.50 -3.03 24.90
C ALA A 236 9.60 -2.79 23.86
N ALA A 237 10.23 -3.84 23.33
CA ALA A 237 11.26 -3.74 22.30
C ALA A 237 10.72 -3.26 20.94
N ASN A 238 9.42 -3.42 20.69
CA ASN A 238 8.77 -3.05 19.43
C ASN A 238 7.82 -1.87 19.57
N TRP A 239 7.90 -1.11 20.68
CA TRP A 239 6.98 -0.01 20.96
C TRP A 239 6.94 1.03 19.83
N GLY A 240 5.73 1.36 19.37
CA GLY A 240 5.47 2.27 18.26
C GLY A 240 4.99 1.56 16.98
N PRO A 241 4.88 2.30 15.86
CA PRO A 241 4.47 1.75 14.57
C PRO A 241 5.51 0.74 14.04
N GLY A 242 5.03 -0.28 13.31
CA GLY A 242 5.86 -1.21 12.53
C GLY A 242 6.90 -0.53 11.62
N MET A 243 7.97 -1.22 11.27
CA MET A 243 9.36 -0.71 11.19
C MET A 243 9.77 0.30 10.08
N PRO A 244 10.86 1.06 10.33
CA PRO A 244 12.18 0.61 9.87
C PRO A 244 13.20 0.47 11.01
N THR A 245 13.66 -0.76 11.32
CA THR A 245 14.99 -0.94 11.92
C THR A 245 16.04 -0.98 10.81
N GLU A 246 16.47 0.19 10.33
CA GLU A 246 17.85 0.33 9.86
C GLU A 246 18.79 0.53 11.05
N GLN A 247 18.86 -0.42 12.00
CA GLN A 247 19.95 -0.40 12.98
C GLN A 247 20.20 -1.77 13.65
N ALA A 248 20.92 -2.63 12.95
CA ALA A 248 21.89 -3.51 13.59
C ALA A 248 23.29 -3.24 13.00
N SER A 249 23.71 -1.97 13.00
CA SER A 249 25.13 -1.68 12.98
C SER A 249 25.68 -2.04 14.35
N SER A 250 26.47 -3.10 14.38
CA SER A 250 27.24 -3.57 15.53
C SER A 250 27.90 -2.42 16.27
N ALA A 251 27.33 -2.04 17.42
CA ALA A 251 28.06 -1.29 18.44
C ALA A 251 29.04 -2.24 19.13
N THR A 252 30.05 -2.70 18.42
CA THR A 252 31.30 -3.06 19.08
C THR A 252 31.97 -1.75 19.46
N ALA A 253 31.77 -1.33 20.71
CA ALA A 253 32.68 -0.42 21.37
C ALA A 253 34.08 -1.07 21.33
N VAL A 254 34.90 -0.68 20.35
CA VAL A 254 36.33 -0.94 20.36
C VAL A 254 36.99 0.29 20.98
N PRO A 255 37.63 0.18 22.15
CA PRO A 255 38.38 1.29 22.73
C PRO A 255 39.55 1.65 21.81
N GLU A 256 39.69 2.95 21.51
CA GLU A 256 40.75 3.50 20.67
C GLU A 256 42.15 3.15 21.23
N PRO A 257 43.13 2.74 20.40
CA PRO A 257 44.51 2.53 20.83
C PRO A 257 45.29 3.85 21.12
N GLY A 258 44.59 4.96 21.38
CA GLY A 258 45.18 6.28 21.62
C GLY A 258 45.83 6.46 23.00
N VAL A 259 45.47 5.65 24.00
CA VAL A 259 45.99 5.81 25.38
C VAL A 259 47.46 5.34 25.50
N LEU A 260 47.88 4.37 24.68
CA LEU A 260 49.27 3.89 24.64
C LEU A 260 50.23 4.86 23.95
N ALA A 261 49.74 5.74 23.07
CA ALA A 261 50.56 6.77 22.44
C ALA A 261 50.79 7.99 23.37
N MET A 262 49.86 8.32 24.26
CA MET A 262 50.06 9.43 25.22
C MET A 262 50.99 9.10 26.40
N LEU A 263 51.21 7.83 26.74
CA LEU A 263 52.16 7.44 27.78
C LEU A 263 53.63 7.43 27.31
N THR A 264 53.91 7.37 26.02
CA THR A 264 55.29 7.37 25.49
C THR A 264 55.83 8.79 25.23
N CYS A 265 54.95 9.78 24.98
CA CYS A 265 55.36 11.17 24.75
C CYS A 265 55.72 11.95 26.04
N PHE A 266 55.27 11.54 27.23
CA PHE A 266 55.70 12.17 28.49
C PHE A 266 56.96 11.55 29.12
N GLY A 267 57.32 10.30 28.78
CA GLY A 267 58.54 9.64 29.26
C GLY A 267 59.85 10.10 28.59
N LEU A 268 59.77 10.58 27.34
CA LEU A 268 60.95 11.02 26.58
C LEU A 268 61.30 12.51 26.77
N LEU A 269 60.40 13.32 27.33
CA LEU A 269 60.69 14.73 27.67
C LEU A 269 61.27 14.91 29.08
N ALA A 270 61.10 13.92 29.98
CA ALA A 270 61.68 13.93 31.32
C ALA A 270 63.13 13.40 31.38
N SER A 271 63.56 12.62 30.38
CA SER A 271 64.91 12.02 30.32
C SER A 271 65.95 12.89 29.58
N GLY A 272 65.53 13.98 28.92
CA GLY A 272 66.41 14.91 28.20
C GLY A 272 67.00 16.06 29.04
N ARG A 273 66.57 16.25 30.31
CA ARG A 273 67.00 17.40 31.14
C ARG A 273 68.10 17.11 32.18
N LEU A 274 68.64 15.89 32.25
CA LEU A 274 69.69 15.54 33.22
C LEU A 274 71.09 15.26 32.63
N ARG A 275 71.37 15.69 31.40
CA ARG A 275 72.74 15.67 30.84
C ARG A 275 73.25 17.07 30.50
N ARG A 276 73.57 17.86 31.53
CA ARG A 276 74.57 18.93 31.46
C ARG A 276 75.19 19.16 32.84
N SER A 277 76.24 18.39 33.14
CA SER A 277 77.18 18.72 34.21
C SER A 277 78.54 18.10 33.90
N THR A 278 79.32 18.79 33.09
CA THR A 278 80.79 18.82 33.17
C THR A 278 81.30 20.05 32.41
N ARG A 279 81.68 21.09 33.16
CA ARG A 279 82.80 21.99 32.84
C ARG A 279 83.14 22.82 34.09
N GLY A 280 84.30 22.53 34.64
CA GLY A 280 84.94 23.02 35.84
C GLY A 280 86.11 22.09 36.09
#